data_AF-E7N729-F1
#
_entry.id   AF-E7N729-F1
#
_cell.length_a   1.000
_cell.length_b   1.000
_cell.length_c   1.000
_cell.angle_alpha   90.00
_cell.angle_beta   90.00
_cell.angle_gamma   90.00
#
_symmetry.space_group_name_H-M   'P 1'
#
loop_
_entity.id
_entity.type
_entity.pdbx_description
1 polymer ?
#
loop_
_entity_poly.entity_id
_entity_poly.type
_entity_poly.pdbx_seq_one_letter_code
_entity_poly.pdbx_strand_id
1 'polypeptide(L)'
;DIDYHAIHRTGRVKVWLICGEERKSVHLPREVSFAMHDLRAAQADPRRGAWLYSHFWMEAAEGVLHQNADWMCEPVISASPIVGADAVVELEYYPRDPEWIPEWMAAKIAEYHEEEARESQKADTEAAQTEGNGAGE
;
A
#
# COMPACT_ATOMS: atom_id res chain seq x y z
N ASP A 1 9.84 -13.32 13.60
CA ASP A 1 8.86 -12.25 13.83
C ASP A 1 8.98 -11.27 12.67
N ILE A 2 7.92 -11.07 11.90
CA ILE A 2 7.92 -10.29 10.66
C ILE A 2 6.71 -9.38 10.65
N ASP A 3 6.93 -8.07 10.59
CA ASP A 3 5.87 -7.09 10.34
C ASP A 3 5.95 -6.66 8.88
N TYR A 4 4.84 -6.75 8.17
CA TYR A 4 4.76 -6.36 6.77
C TYR A 4 3.62 -5.38 6.54
N HIS A 5 3.96 -4.13 6.24
CA HIS A 5 3.05 -3.14 5.70
C HIS A 5 3.17 -3.09 4.17
N ALA A 6 2.05 -3.08 3.46
CA ALA A 6 2.07 -3.07 2.00
C ALA A 6 0.90 -2.27 1.41
N ILE A 7 1.16 -1.67 0.26
CA ILE A 7 0.17 -1.06 -0.62
C ILE A 7 0.65 -1.22 -2.07
N HIS A 8 -0.24 -1.64 -2.96
CA HIS A 8 0.00 -2.11 -4.32
C HIS A 8 1.20 -3.08 -4.40
N ARG A 9 2.32 -2.63 -4.94
CA ARG A 9 3.60 -3.35 -5.04
C ARG A 9 4.65 -2.83 -4.07
N THR A 10 4.38 -1.73 -3.37
CA THR A 10 5.29 -1.14 -2.39
C THR A 10 4.99 -1.67 -0.99
N GLY A 11 6.02 -1.76 -0.16
CA GLY A 11 5.83 -2.12 1.22
C GLY A 11 7.09 -1.98 2.04
N ARG A 12 6.92 -2.18 3.34
CA ARG A 12 8.00 -2.20 4.32
C ARG A 12 7.88 -3.47 5.14
N VAL A 13 8.93 -4.26 5.08
CA VAL A 13 9.08 -5.47 5.90
C VAL A 13 10.10 -5.18 6.99
N LYS A 14 9.74 -5.46 8.24
CA LYS A 14 10.68 -5.50 9.36
C LYS A 14 10.76 -6.92 9.85
N VAL A 15 11.97 -7.42 10.02
CA VAL A 15 12.20 -8.81 10.44
C VAL A 15 13.08 -8.83 11.67
N TRP A 16 12.63 -9.59 12.66
CA TRP A 16 13.36 -9.88 13.86
C TRP A 16 13.55 -11.37 14.05
N LEU A 17 14.79 -11.73 14.37
CA LEU A 17 15.15 -13.04 14.90
C LEU A 17 15.08 -12.96 16.42
N ILE A 18 14.34 -13.90 17.02
CA ILE A 18 14.21 -14.03 18.47
C ILE A 18 14.87 -15.35 18.84
N CYS A 19 15.93 -15.30 19.65
CA CYS A 19 16.64 -16.47 20.15
C CYS A 19 16.79 -16.34 21.67
N GLY A 20 16.06 -17.15 22.43
CA GLY A 20 15.93 -16.95 23.87
C GLY A 20 15.32 -15.58 24.17
N GLU A 21 16.02 -14.77 24.96
CA GLU A 21 15.61 -13.39 25.33
C GLU A 21 16.12 -12.32 24.35
N GLU A 22 16.99 -12.67 23.39
CA GLU A 22 17.57 -11.71 22.45
C GLU A 22 16.65 -11.49 21.23
N ARG A 23 16.32 -10.23 20.95
CA ARG A 23 15.64 -9.79 19.71
C ARG A 23 16.59 -8.99 18.85
N LYS A 24 16.90 -9.50 17.66
CA LYS A 24 17.80 -8.84 16.70
C LYS A 24 17.09 -8.56 15.38
N SER A 25 17.20 -7.33 14.90
CA SER A 25 16.77 -6.97 13.54
C SER A 25 17.70 -7.62 12.51
N VAL A 26 17.12 -8.31 11.54
CA VAL A 26 17.84 -9.04 10.48
C VAL A 26 17.24 -8.76 9.12
N HIS A 27 18.02 -8.96 8.06
CA HIS A 27 17.48 -8.95 6.70
C HIS A 27 17.01 -10.36 6.34
N LEU A 28 15.89 -10.46 5.63
CA LEU A 28 15.47 -11.73 5.06
C LEU A 28 16.48 -12.19 4.00
N PRO A 29 16.79 -13.50 3.95
CA PRO A 29 17.42 -14.07 2.77
C PRO A 29 16.61 -13.71 1.52
N ARG A 30 17.32 -13.48 0.41
CA ARG A 30 16.74 -13.02 -0.86
C ARG A 30 15.54 -13.86 -1.30
N GLU A 31 15.65 -15.18 -1.19
CA GLU A 31 14.59 -16.14 -1.54
C GLU A 31 13.30 -15.92 -0.75
N VAL A 32 13.42 -15.72 0.57
CA VAL A 32 12.27 -15.45 1.44
C VAL A 32 11.66 -14.09 1.13
N SER A 33 12.49 -13.07 0.86
CA SER A 33 11.99 -11.75 0.51
C SER A 33 11.12 -11.75 -0.76
N PHE A 34 11.46 -12.54 -1.77
CA PHE A 34 10.60 -12.67 -2.97
C PHE A 34 9.32 -13.43 -2.66
N ALA A 35 9.43 -14.54 -1.92
CA ALA A 35 8.26 -15.31 -1.52
C ALA A 35 7.24 -14.48 -0.72
N MET A 36 7.68 -13.51 0.08
CA MET A 36 6.78 -12.60 0.81
C MET A 36 5.96 -11.70 -0.12
N HIS A 37 6.53 -11.22 -1.24
CA HIS A 37 5.77 -10.44 -2.23
C HIS A 37 4.72 -11.30 -2.93
N ASP A 38 5.09 -12.53 -3.31
CA ASP A 38 4.18 -13.47 -3.95
C ASP A 38 3.08 -13.93 -2.99
N LEU A 39 3.39 -14.06 -1.69
CA LEU A 39 2.45 -14.46 -0.65
C LEU A 39 1.27 -13.48 -0.55
N ARG A 40 1.53 -12.17 -0.55
CA ARG A 40 0.47 -11.15 -0.49
C ARG A 40 -0.50 -11.29 -1.65
N ALA A 41 0.03 -11.41 -2.88
CA ALA A 41 -0.77 -11.56 -4.08
C ALA A 41 -1.56 -12.89 -4.07
N ALA A 42 -0.94 -13.98 -3.63
CA ALA A 42 -1.57 -15.29 -3.53
C ALA A 42 -2.68 -15.36 -2.46
N GLN A 43 -2.61 -14.51 -1.44
CA GLN A 43 -3.61 -14.41 -0.37
C GLN A 43 -4.67 -13.34 -0.63
N ALA A 44 -4.65 -12.67 -1.78
CA ALA A 44 -5.65 -11.67 -2.12
C ALA A 44 -7.04 -12.31 -2.18
N ASP A 45 -7.97 -11.73 -1.41
CA ASP A 45 -9.36 -12.17 -1.40
C ASP A 45 -10.16 -11.40 -2.46
N PRO A 46 -11.05 -12.03 -3.24
CA PRO A 46 -11.82 -11.34 -4.28
C PRO A 46 -12.72 -10.21 -3.79
N ARG A 47 -13.10 -10.22 -2.51
CA ARG A 47 -13.99 -9.23 -1.89
C ARG A 47 -13.24 -8.22 -1.04
N ARG A 48 -12.20 -8.66 -0.33
CA ARG A 48 -11.42 -7.81 0.58
C ARG A 48 -10.17 -7.20 -0.05
N GLY A 49 -9.76 -7.72 -1.20
CA GLY A 49 -8.45 -7.47 -1.79
C GLY A 49 -7.32 -8.12 -0.97
N ALA A 50 -6.09 -7.64 -1.19
CA ALA A 50 -4.93 -8.04 -0.42
C ALA A 50 -4.91 -7.35 0.95
N TRP A 51 -4.37 -8.01 1.97
CA TRP A 51 -4.15 -7.38 3.27
C TRP A 51 -3.18 -6.20 3.15
N LEU A 52 -3.32 -5.23 4.06
CA LEU A 52 -2.53 -3.98 4.10
C LEU A 52 -1.45 -4.02 5.18
N TYR A 53 -1.68 -4.86 6.18
CA TYR A 53 -0.72 -5.21 7.20
C TYR A 53 -0.80 -6.72 7.47
N SER A 54 0.34 -7.35 7.69
CA SER A 54 0.40 -8.73 8.18
C SER A 54 1.58 -8.93 9.11
N HIS A 55 1.31 -9.56 10.25
CA HIS A 55 2.29 -10.00 11.23
C HIS A 55 2.47 -11.51 11.13
N PHE A 56 3.71 -11.95 10.96
CA PHE A 56 4.05 -13.37 10.91
C PHE A 56 5.03 -13.75 12.02
N TRP A 57 4.79 -14.88 12.66
CA TRP A 57 5.73 -15.46 13.63
C TRP A 57 5.75 -16.97 13.50
N MET A 58 6.86 -17.58 13.92
CA MET A 58 7.07 -19.01 13.77
C MET A 58 7.30 -19.65 15.14
N GLU A 59 6.55 -20.69 15.44
CA GLU A 59 6.84 -21.60 16.54
C GLU A 59 7.93 -22.58 16.07
N ALA A 60 9.20 -22.17 16.25
CA ALA A 60 10.35 -22.83 15.64
C ALA A 60 10.50 -24.31 16.02
N ALA A 61 10.08 -24.69 17.23
CA ALA A 61 10.14 -26.08 17.70
C ALA A 61 9.16 -27.00 16.95
N GLU A 62 7.98 -26.49 16.58
CA GLU A 62 6.93 -27.26 15.91
C GLU A 62 6.90 -27.02 14.40
N GLY A 63 7.65 -26.04 13.90
CA GLY A 63 7.69 -25.70 12.49
C GLY A 63 6.43 -24.99 11.98
N VAL A 64 5.63 -24.42 12.87
CA VAL A 64 4.35 -23.77 12.52
C VAL A 64 4.56 -22.28 12.27
N LEU A 65 4.09 -21.81 11.10
CA LEU A 65 4.02 -20.39 10.77
C LEU A 65 2.62 -19.86 11.08
N HIS A 66 2.56 -18.82 11.90
CA HIS A 66 1.33 -18.10 12.21
C HIS A 66 1.30 -16.78 11.45
N GLN A 67 0.08 -16.33 11.17
CA GLN A 67 -0.20 -15.07 10.51
C GLN A 67 -1.38 -14.37 11.19
N ASN A 68 -1.26 -13.06 11.39
CA ASN A 68 -2.37 -12.16 11.67
C ASN A 68 -2.38 -11.05 10.62
N ALA A 69 -3.46 -10.94 9.85
CA ALA A 69 -3.58 -10.02 8.73
C ALA A 69 -4.70 -8.99 8.97
N ASP A 70 -4.45 -7.75 8.55
CA ASP A 70 -5.36 -6.63 8.66
C ASP A 70 -5.55 -5.97 7.27
N TRP A 71 -6.81 -5.83 6.87
CA TRP A 71 -7.22 -5.24 5.60
C TRP A 71 -7.65 -3.77 5.72
N MET A 72 -7.80 -3.27 6.95
CA MET A 72 -8.39 -1.96 7.25
C MET A 72 -7.37 -0.95 7.79
N CYS A 73 -6.26 -1.39 8.35
CA CYS A 73 -5.20 -0.53 8.87
C CYS A 73 -4.47 0.24 7.74
N GLU A 74 -4.19 1.53 7.97
CA GLU A 74 -3.36 2.33 7.06
C GLU A 74 -1.89 1.87 7.11
N PRO A 75 -1.28 1.47 5.98
CA PRO A 75 0.12 1.01 5.95
C PRO A 75 1.13 2.11 6.30
N VAL A 76 2.12 1.77 7.14
CA VAL A 76 3.24 2.67 7.47
C VAL A 76 4.51 2.20 6.74
N ILE A 77 4.59 2.55 5.45
CA ILE A 77 5.71 2.13 4.58
C ILE A 77 6.91 3.09 4.61
N SER A 78 6.69 4.37 4.91
CA SER A 78 7.72 5.41 4.93
C SER A 78 7.42 6.48 5.99
N ALA A 79 8.28 7.51 6.09
CA ALA A 79 7.98 8.68 6.92
C ALA A 79 6.86 9.56 6.31
N SER A 80 6.69 9.50 4.98
CA SER A 80 5.57 10.13 4.30
C SER A 80 4.33 9.24 4.38
N PRO A 81 3.15 9.84 4.61
CA PRO A 81 1.90 9.11 4.59
C PRO A 81 1.60 8.59 3.17
N ILE A 82 0.78 7.55 3.11
CA ILE A 82 0.19 7.09 1.85
C ILE A 82 -0.59 8.22 1.19
N VAL A 83 -0.53 8.37 -0.13
CA VAL A 83 -1.33 9.36 -0.87
C VAL A 83 -2.47 8.68 -1.64
N GLY A 84 -3.46 9.46 -2.07
CA GLY A 84 -4.62 8.92 -2.79
C GLY A 84 -4.26 8.15 -4.06
N ALA A 85 -3.22 8.57 -4.79
CA ALA A 85 -2.72 7.83 -5.95
C ALA A 85 -2.30 6.40 -5.61
N ASP A 86 -1.64 6.17 -4.45
CA ASP A 86 -1.28 4.82 -4.01
C ASP A 86 -2.52 3.98 -3.70
N ALA A 87 -3.55 4.60 -3.10
CA ALA A 87 -4.81 3.94 -2.79
C ALA A 87 -5.61 3.56 -4.05
N VAL A 88 -5.65 4.44 -5.06
CA VAL A 88 -6.26 4.13 -6.36
C VAL A 88 -5.56 2.93 -6.99
N VAL A 89 -4.23 2.95 -7.08
CA VAL A 89 -3.44 1.86 -7.68
C VAL A 89 -3.61 0.56 -6.90
N GLU A 90 -3.71 0.61 -5.56
CA GLU A 90 -4.01 -0.58 -4.75
C GLU A 90 -5.37 -1.22 -5.12
N LEU A 91 -6.41 -0.43 -5.36
CA LEU A 91 -7.72 -0.94 -5.78
C LEU A 91 -7.74 -1.46 -7.22
N GLU A 92 -6.87 -0.93 -8.10
CA GLU A 92 -6.68 -1.47 -9.46
C GLU A 92 -6.02 -2.86 -9.42
N TYR A 93 -5.02 -3.06 -8.57
CA TYR A 93 -4.34 -4.35 -8.41
C TYR A 93 -5.19 -5.36 -7.62
N TYR A 94 -5.84 -4.91 -6.55
CA TYR A 94 -6.59 -5.73 -5.62
C TYR A 94 -7.97 -5.11 -5.36
N PRO A 95 -8.94 -5.37 -6.25
CA PRO A 95 -10.30 -4.86 -6.10
C PRO A 95 -10.92 -5.25 -4.77
N ARG A 96 -11.75 -4.35 -4.22
CA ARG A 96 -12.45 -4.53 -2.94
C ARG A 96 -13.92 -4.18 -3.08
N ASP A 97 -14.78 -4.90 -2.37
CA ASP A 97 -16.16 -4.47 -2.16
C ASP A 97 -16.17 -3.17 -1.33
N PRO A 98 -17.16 -2.28 -1.50
CA PRO A 98 -17.22 -1.01 -0.77
C PRO A 98 -17.14 -1.11 0.75
N GLU A 99 -17.65 -2.21 1.34
CA GLU A 99 -17.57 -2.47 2.79
C GLU A 99 -16.13 -2.75 3.29
N TRP A 100 -15.24 -3.17 2.39
CA TRP A 100 -13.83 -3.48 2.65
C TRP A 100 -12.89 -2.35 2.24
N ILE A 101 -13.43 -1.19 1.86
CA ILE A 101 -12.68 0.03 1.64
C ILE A 101 -12.61 0.79 2.96
N PRO A 102 -11.41 0.96 3.56
CA PRO A 102 -11.27 1.70 4.80
C PRO A 102 -11.55 3.19 4.61
N GLU A 103 -12.03 3.86 5.66
CA GLU A 103 -12.34 5.30 5.62
C GLU A 103 -11.13 6.14 5.20
N TRP A 104 -9.93 5.85 5.72
CA TRP A 104 -8.71 6.57 5.35
C TRP A 104 -8.38 6.43 3.85
N MET A 105 -8.71 5.29 3.24
CA MET A 105 -8.45 5.02 1.83
C MET A 105 -9.43 5.81 0.97
N ALA A 106 -10.72 5.75 1.31
CA ALA A 106 -11.77 6.49 0.62
C ALA A 106 -11.54 8.02 0.69
N ALA A 107 -11.17 8.53 1.87
CA ALA A 107 -10.86 9.95 2.06
C ALA A 107 -9.72 10.41 1.15
N LYS A 108 -8.61 9.66 1.11
CA LYS A 108 -7.45 10.01 0.30
C LYS A 108 -7.72 9.91 -1.21
N ILE A 109 -8.52 8.94 -1.64
CA ILE A 109 -8.95 8.83 -3.04
C ILE A 109 -9.80 10.05 -3.43
N ALA A 110 -10.73 10.47 -2.57
CA ALA A 110 -11.54 11.65 -2.83
C ALA A 110 -10.67 12.93 -2.94
N GLU A 111 -9.76 13.15 -1.99
CA GLU A 111 -8.81 14.27 -2.02
C GLU A 111 -7.96 14.26 -3.31
N TYR A 112 -7.53 13.09 -3.77
CA TYR A 112 -6.75 12.95 -4.98
C TYR A 112 -7.53 13.35 -6.24
N HIS A 113 -8.78 12.91 -6.37
CA HIS A 113 -9.62 13.28 -7.52
C HIS A 113 -10.03 14.75 -7.49
N GLU A 114 -10.22 15.35 -6.31
CA GLU A 114 -10.46 16.79 -6.19
C GLU A 114 -9.25 17.60 -6.67
N GLU A 115 -8.03 17.23 -6.27
CA GLU A 115 -6.81 17.90 -6.74
C GLU A 115 -6.61 17.71 -8.26
N GLU A 116 -6.85 16.51 -8.79
CA GLU A 116 -6.76 16.23 -10.22
C GLU A 116 -7.72 17.10 -11.04
N ALA A 117 -8.96 17.27 -10.55
CA ALA A 117 -9.95 18.15 -11.19
C ALA A 117 -9.54 19.62 -11.13
N ARG A 118 -8.93 20.07 -10.02
CA ARG A 118 -8.43 21.43 -9.84
C ARG A 118 -7.28 21.76 -10.79
N GLU A 119 -6.32 20.85 -10.90
CA GLU A 119 -5.17 21.01 -11.80
C GLU A 119 -5.61 20.95 -13.27
N SER A 120 -6.59 20.11 -13.60
CA SER A 120 -7.18 20.06 -14.95
C SER A 120 -7.87 21.37 -15.34
N GLN A 121 -8.64 21.97 -14.43
CA GLN A 121 -9.28 23.28 -14.66
C GLN A 121 -8.26 24.41 -14.86
N LYS A 122 -7.16 24.37 -14.09
CA LYS A 122 -6.06 25.33 -14.23
C LYS A 122 -5.36 25.18 -15.57
N ALA A 123 -5.06 23.95 -15.99
CA ALA A 123 -4.43 23.69 -17.29
C ALA A 123 -5.30 24.15 -18.46
N ASP A 124 -6.62 23.94 -18.41
CA ASP A 124 -7.56 24.41 -19.43
C ASP A 124 -7.60 25.95 -19.51
N THR A 125 -7.57 26.61 -18.34
CA THR A 125 -7.50 28.08 -18.25
C THR A 125 -6.18 28.62 -18.82
N GLU A 126 -5.04 28.00 -18.51
CA GLU A 126 -3.71 28.40 -19.02
C GLU A 126 -3.59 28.17 -20.54
N ALA A 127 -4.17 27.08 -21.06
CA ALA A 127 -4.24 26.82 -22.50
C ALA A 127 -5.07 27.90 -23.22
N ALA A 128 -6.26 28.23 -22.71
CA ALA A 128 -7.11 29.27 -23.28
C ALA A 128 -6.45 30.66 -23.28
N GLN A 129 -5.67 30.98 -22.24
CA GLN A 129 -4.90 32.24 -22.17
C GLN A 129 -3.74 32.28 -23.18
N THR A 130 -3.08 31.14 -23.43
CA THR A 130 -1.97 31.05 -24.39
C THR A 130 -2.46 31.18 -25.83
N GLU A 131 -3.58 30.55 -26.18
CA GLU A 131 -4.19 30.66 -27.52
C GLU A 131 -4.71 32.08 -27.81
N GLY A 132 -5.24 32.78 -26.81
CA GLY A 132 -5.70 34.17 -26.97
C GLY A 132 -4.56 35.19 -27.17
N ASN A 133 -3.34 34.89 -26.69
CA ASN A 133 -2.21 35.82 -26.74
C ASN A 133 -1.32 35.64 -27.98
N GLY A 134 -1.53 34.57 -28.78
CA GLY A 134 -0.79 34.27 -30.02
C GLY A 134 -1.41 34.83 -31.31
N ALA A 135 -2.57 35.49 -31.23
CA ALA A 135 -3.29 36.01 -32.41
C ALA A 135 -2.85 37.43 -32.84
N GLY A 136 -1.66 37.88 -32.43
CA GLY A 136 -1.15 39.23 -32.67
C GLY A 136 0.35 39.27 -32.95
N GLU A 137 0.78 38.62 -34.03
CA GLU A 137 2.05 38.91 -34.73
C GLU A 137 1.77 39.14 -36.23
#